data_AF-A0A2N2Y5Z5-F1
#
_entry.id   AF-A0A2N2Y5Z5-F1
#
_cell.length_a   1.000
_cell.length_b   1.000
_cell.length_c   1.000
_cell.angle_alpha   90.00
_cell.angle_beta   90.00
_cell.angle_gamma   90.00
#
_symmetry.space_group_name_H-M   'P 1'
#
loop_
_entity.id
_entity.type
_entity.pdbx_description
1 polymer ?
#
loop_
_entity_poly.entity_id
_entity_poly.type
_entity_poly.pdbx_seq_one_letter_code
_entity_poly.pdbx_strand_id
1 'polypeptide(L)'
;MSEIIIANSITENQISVIFNLNNGEVPFPPININIVGDVDLNALINEMVKLIEFKRKFLVEFIDVNNLAKTNDKIKLIKETLNEIYSKFNENIEFVPQDRS
;
A
#
# COMPACT_ATOMS: atom_id res chain seq x y z
N MET A 1 7.84 -17.30 -4.88
CA MET A 1 7.56 -15.99 -5.52
C MET A 1 8.18 -14.93 -4.65
N SER A 2 8.77 -13.89 -5.24
CA SER A 2 9.25 -12.75 -4.45
C SER A 2 8.04 -11.88 -4.09
N GLU A 3 7.88 -11.56 -2.81
CA GLU A 3 6.81 -10.70 -2.31
C GLU A 3 7.36 -9.29 -2.02
N ILE A 4 6.50 -8.29 -2.09
CA ILE A 4 6.81 -6.92 -1.68
C ILE A 4 6.02 -6.64 -0.40
N ILE A 5 6.70 -6.23 0.66
CA ILE A 5 6.04 -5.87 1.91
C ILE A 5 5.75 -4.36 1.88
N ILE A 6 4.48 -3.99 1.99
CA ILE A 6 4.02 -2.62 2.11
C ILE A 6 3.74 -2.33 3.58
N ALA A 7 4.62 -1.60 4.22
CA ALA A 7 4.47 -1.17 5.60
C ALA A 7 3.82 0.22 5.66
N ASN A 8 2.67 0.30 6.32
CA ASN A 8 1.89 1.53 6.51
C ASN A 8 2.01 1.96 7.98
N SER A 9 2.85 2.95 8.27
CA SER A 9 2.98 3.52 9.61
C SER A 9 1.98 4.66 9.80
N ILE A 10 1.06 4.49 10.74
CA ILE A 10 -0.03 5.43 11.02
C ILE A 10 0.37 6.34 12.18
N THR A 11 0.26 7.64 11.96
CA THR A 11 0.39 8.68 12.98
C THR A 11 -0.85 9.59 12.95
N GLU A 12 -0.94 10.55 13.87
CA GLU A 12 -2.10 11.45 13.96
C GLU A 12 -2.31 12.31 12.71
N ASN A 13 -1.23 12.64 12.00
CA ASN A 13 -1.27 13.62 10.90
C ASN A 13 -0.88 13.03 9.54
N GLN A 14 -0.28 11.83 9.51
CA GLN A 14 0.16 11.21 8.26
C GLN A 14 0.17 9.68 8.34
N ILE A 15 0.11 9.05 7.17
CA ILE A 15 0.46 7.64 6.96
C ILE A 15 1.71 7.58 6.09
N SER A 16 2.78 6.99 6.61
CA SER A 16 4.01 6.73 5.86
C SER A 16 3.96 5.33 5.27
N VAL A 17 4.10 5.22 3.95
CA VAL A 17 4.06 3.98 3.19
C VAL A 17 5.46 3.64 2.70
N ILE A 18 5.96 2.45 3.06
CA ILE A 18 7.29 1.96 2.70
C ILE A 18 7.16 0.66 1.93
N PHE A 19 7.85 0.55 0.80
CA PHE A 19 7.88 -0.66 -0.02
C PHE A 19 9.21 -1.39 0.19
N ASN A 20 9.16 -2.53 0.86
CA ASN A 20 10.31 -3.38 1.11
C ASN A 20 10.40 -4.48 0.05
N LEU A 21 11.43 -4.37 -0.81
CA LEU A 21 11.73 -5.35 -1.85
C LEU A 21 12.71 -6.40 -1.29
N ASN A 22 12.30 -7.67 -1.26
CA ASN A 22 13.09 -8.76 -0.68
C ASN A 22 14.26 -9.26 -1.57
N ASN A 23 14.70 -8.48 -2.55
CA ASN A 23 15.66 -8.90 -3.58
C ASN A 23 16.91 -8.00 -3.70
N GLY A 24 17.15 -7.10 -2.74
CA GLY A 24 18.30 -6.20 -2.78
C GLY A 24 18.23 -5.12 -3.87
N GLU A 25 17.07 -4.93 -4.49
CA GLU A 25 16.82 -3.80 -5.39
C GLU A 25 16.75 -2.47 -4.62
N VAL A 26 16.92 -1.38 -5.35
CA VAL A 26 16.80 -0.02 -4.80
C VAL A 26 15.38 0.13 -4.24
N PRO A 27 15.23 0.45 -2.93
CA PRO A 27 13.92 0.62 -2.34
C PRO A 27 13.22 1.83 -2.98
N PHE A 28 11.91 1.71 -3.19
CA PHE A 28 11.10 2.85 -3.61
C PHE A 28 11.14 3.94 -2.54
N PRO A 29 11.12 5.23 -2.93
CA PRO A 29 11.06 6.30 -1.96
C PRO A 29 9.77 6.15 -1.12
N PRO A 30 9.85 6.42 0.20
CA PRO A 30 8.67 6.36 1.04
C PRO A 30 7.66 7.42 0.62
N ILE A 31 6.37 7.07 0.70
CA ILE A 31 5.27 7.98 0.39
C ILE A 31 4.63 8.42 1.69
N ASN A 32 4.42 9.72 1.85
CA ASN A 32 3.69 10.25 2.99
C ASN A 32 2.33 10.76 2.54
N ILE A 33 1.28 10.14 3.07
CA ILE A 33 -0.10 10.53 2.86
C ILE A 33 -0.49 11.46 4.00
N ASN A 34 -0.71 12.73 3.71
CA ASN A 34 -1.23 13.67 4.70
C ASN A 34 -2.71 13.38 4.96
N ILE A 35 -3.09 13.33 6.23
CA ILE A 35 -4.48 13.04 6.65
C ILE A 35 -5.13 14.22 7.39
N VAL A 36 -4.43 15.35 7.54
CA VAL A 36 -4.97 16.61 8.05
C VAL A 36 -5.60 17.38 6.88
N GLY A 37 -6.87 17.10 6.62
CA GLY A 37 -7.63 17.65 5.49
C GLY A 37 -8.01 16.60 4.45
N ASP A 38 -8.12 17.00 3.19
CA ASP A 38 -8.44 16.06 2.11
C ASP A 38 -7.27 15.10 1.87
N VAL A 39 -7.60 13.82 1.70
CA VAL A 39 -6.62 12.74 1.55
C VAL A 39 -6.34 12.55 0.07
N ASP A 40 -5.10 12.81 -0.35
CA ASP A 40 -4.61 12.55 -1.71
C ASP A 40 -3.87 11.22 -1.76
N LEU A 41 -4.37 10.29 -2.57
CA LEU A 41 -3.79 8.96 -2.79
C LEU A 41 -3.04 8.85 -4.12
N ASN A 42 -2.99 9.90 -4.94
CA ASN A 42 -2.40 9.83 -6.28
C ASN A 42 -0.92 9.41 -6.26
N ALA A 43 -0.15 9.91 -5.29
CA ALA A 43 1.25 9.53 -5.11
C ALA A 43 1.39 8.01 -4.88
N LEU A 44 0.53 7.44 -4.02
CA LEU A 44 0.49 6.01 -3.75
C LEU A 44 0.18 5.20 -5.01
N ILE A 45 -0.88 5.58 -5.72
CA ILE A 45 -1.32 4.88 -6.94
C ILE A 45 -0.23 4.92 -8.01
N ASN A 46 0.45 6.06 -8.19
CA ASN A 46 1.53 6.19 -9.17
C ASN A 46 2.70 5.25 -8.89
N GLU A 47 3.11 5.08 -7.63
CA GLU A 47 4.17 4.11 -7.29
C GLU A 47 3.66 2.67 -7.44
N MET A 48 2.43 2.37 -7.04
CA MET A 48 1.83 1.04 -7.24
C MET A 48 1.75 0.65 -8.72
N VAL A 49 1.46 1.58 -9.63
CA VAL A 49 1.44 1.30 -11.07
C VAL A 49 2.82 0.88 -11.58
N LYS A 50 3.90 1.53 -11.11
CA LYS A 50 5.27 1.12 -11.45
C LYS A 50 5.59 -0.29 -10.96
N LEU A 51 4.96 -0.70 -9.86
CA LEU A 51 5.14 -2.04 -9.28
C LEU A 51 4.43 -3.15 -10.07
N ILE A 52 3.54 -2.83 -11.02
CA ILE A 52 2.85 -3.83 -11.86
C ILE A 52 3.86 -4.66 -12.66
N GLU A 53 4.94 -4.03 -13.13
CA GLU A 53 5.98 -4.70 -13.95
C GLU A 53 6.64 -5.86 -13.21
N PHE A 54 6.67 -5.82 -11.87
CA PHE A 54 7.29 -6.85 -11.07
C PHE A 54 6.41 -8.11 -10.97
N LYS A 55 5.10 -8.03 -11.24
CA LYS A 55 4.13 -9.15 -11.13
C LYS A 55 4.24 -9.89 -9.78
N ARG A 56 4.45 -9.14 -8.69
CA ARG A 56 4.60 -9.67 -7.33
C ARG A 56 3.38 -9.34 -6.49
N LYS A 57 3.03 -10.24 -5.57
CA LYS A 57 2.00 -9.96 -4.56
C LYS A 57 2.54 -8.99 -3.52
N PHE A 58 1.65 -8.15 -3.04
CA PHE A 58 1.87 -7.26 -1.91
C PHE A 58 1.42 -7.94 -0.62
N LEU A 59 2.33 -8.01 0.37
CA LEU A 59 1.98 -8.28 1.75
C LEU A 59 1.83 -6.96 2.47
N VAL A 60 0.68 -6.74 3.10
CA VAL A 60 0.35 -5.45 3.71
C VAL A 60 0.48 -5.53 5.22
N GLU A 61 1.20 -4.59 5.80
CA GLU A 61 1.33 -4.41 7.24
C GLU A 61 0.88 -3.01 7.65
N PHE A 62 0.18 -2.92 8.77
CA PHE A 62 -0.23 -1.65 9.39
C PHE A 62 0.39 -1.52 10.77
N ILE A 63 1.24 -0.51 10.95
CA ILE A 63 1.88 -0.18 12.22
C ILE A 63 1.11 1.00 12.82
N ASP A 64 0.18 0.70 13.73
CA ASP A 64 -0.68 1.65 14.42
C ASP A 64 -0.42 1.59 15.93
N VAL A 65 0.72 2.14 16.36
CA VAL A 65 1.24 2.02 17.73
C VAL A 65 0.26 2.56 18.77
N ASN A 66 -0.50 3.61 18.41
CA ASN A 66 -1.43 4.29 19.31
C ASN A 66 -2.89 3.80 19.15
N ASN A 67 -3.14 2.75 18.36
CA ASN A 67 -4.48 2.27 18.02
C ASN A 67 -5.41 3.38 17.48
N LEU A 68 -4.86 4.33 16.71
CA LEU A 68 -5.58 5.47 16.17
C LEU A 68 -6.74 5.04 15.27
N ALA A 69 -6.61 3.93 14.53
CA ALA A 69 -7.69 3.40 13.72
C ALA A 69 -8.87 2.83 14.54
N LYS A 70 -8.72 2.66 15.87
CA LYS A 70 -9.83 2.26 16.75
C LYS A 70 -10.55 3.46 17.38
N THR A 71 -9.88 4.61 17.48
CA THR A 71 -10.37 5.79 18.20
C THR A 71 -10.70 6.96 17.29
N ASN A 72 -10.27 6.93 16.03
CA ASN A 72 -10.50 7.96 15.04
C ASN A 72 -11.11 7.36 13.76
N ASP A 73 -12.39 7.68 13.51
CA ASP A 73 -13.17 7.13 12.39
C ASP A 73 -12.58 7.50 11.03
N LYS A 74 -11.96 8.69 10.91
CA LYS A 74 -11.29 9.09 9.67
C LYS A 74 -10.06 8.21 9.40
N ILE A 75 -9.23 7.98 10.41
CA ILE A 75 -8.06 7.10 10.28
C ILE A 75 -8.49 5.67 9.97
N LYS A 76 -9.56 5.20 10.62
CA LYS A 76 -10.17 3.91 10.33
C LYS A 76 -10.57 3.78 8.86
N LEU A 77 -11.32 4.76 8.34
CA LEU A 77 -11.75 4.78 6.94
C LEU A 77 -10.56 4.75 5.98
N ILE A 78 -9.54 5.58 6.23
CA ILE A 78 -8.33 5.62 5.38
C ILE A 78 -7.63 4.26 5.39
N LYS A 79 -7.48 3.64 6.57
CA LYS A 79 -6.88 2.30 6.70
C LYS A 79 -7.66 1.25 5.91
N GLU A 80 -8.99 1.26 6.00
CA GLU A 80 -9.87 0.36 5.26
C GLU A 80 -9.76 0.56 3.75
N THR A 81 -9.76 1.82 3.28
CA THR A 81 -9.56 2.18 1.88
C THR A 81 -8.21 1.72 1.35
N LEU A 82 -7.12 1.93 2.10
CA LEU A 82 -5.80 1.44 1.71
C LEU A 82 -5.77 -0.09 1.60
N ASN A 83 -6.38 -0.79 2.55
CA ASN A 83 -6.45 -2.24 2.54
C ASN A 83 -7.24 -2.76 1.31
N GLU A 84 -8.34 -2.10 0.96
CA GLU A 84 -9.11 -2.42 -0.25
C GLU A 84 -8.31 -2.18 -1.54
N ILE A 85 -7.61 -1.04 -1.63
CA ILE A 85 -6.73 -0.73 -2.77
C ILE A 85 -5.67 -1.82 -2.97
N TYR A 86 -4.98 -2.22 -1.90
CA TYR A 86 -3.96 -3.27 -1.98
C TYR A 86 -4.54 -4.64 -2.33
N SER A 87 -5.70 -5.00 -1.77
CA SER A 87 -6.41 -6.24 -2.11
C SER A 87 -6.77 -6.27 -3.59
N LYS A 88 -7.37 -5.20 -4.10
CA LYS A 88 -7.75 -5.07 -5.51
C LYS A 88 -6.54 -5.10 -6.43
N PHE A 89 -5.44 -4.49 -6.02
CA PHE A 89 -4.21 -4.54 -6.78
C PHE A 89 -3.66 -5.98 -6.90
N ASN A 90 -3.62 -6.72 -5.78
CA ASN A 90 -3.20 -8.12 -5.77
C ASN A 90 -4.11 -9.00 -6.65
N GLU A 91 -5.43 -8.84 -6.57
CA GLU A 91 -6.39 -9.57 -7.43
C GLU A 91 -6.09 -9.38 -8.93
N ASN A 92 -5.74 -8.15 -9.33
CA ASN A 92 -5.47 -7.82 -10.72
C ASN A 92 -4.08 -8.27 -11.21
N ILE A 93 -3.08 -8.40 -10.32
CA ILE A 93 -1.77 -8.97 -10.68
C ILE A 93 -1.85 -10.49 -10.89
N GLU A 94 -2.74 -11.18 -10.19
CA GLU A 94 -2.93 -12.63 -10.34
C GLU A 94 -3.61 -13.03 -11.65
N PHE A 95 -4.23 -12.08 -12.37
CA PHE A 95 -4.86 -12.35 -13.66
C PHE A 95 -3.80 -12.40 -14.78
N VAL A 96 -3.08 -13.52 -14.87
CA VAL A 96 -2.46 -13.94 -16.13
C VAL A 96 -3.57 -14.55 -16.98
N PRO A 97 -3.96 -13.96 -18.13
CA PRO A 97 -4.82 -14.67 -19.08
C PRO A 97 -4.08 -15.96 -19.44
N GLN A 98 -4.63 -17.12 -19.09
CA GLN A 98 -4.15 -18.36 -19.68
C GLN A 98 -4.29 -18.21 -21.19
N ASP A 99 -3.18 -18.43 -21.89
CA ASP A 99 -3.04 -18.34 -23.33
C ASP A 99 -4.28 -18.87 -24.05
N ARG A 100 -4.88 -18.03 -24.89
CA ARG A 100 -5.61 -18.52 -26.06
C ARG A 100 -4.53 -18.86 -27.10
N SER A 101 -4.01 -20.08 -27.06
CA SER A 101 -3.17 -20.66 -28.10
C SER A 101 -3.59 -22.11 -28.32
#